data_AF-A0A419IZX6-F1
#
_entry.id   AF-A0A419IZX6-F1
#
_cell.length_a   1.000
_cell.length_b   1.000
_cell.length_c   1.000
_cell.angle_alpha   90.00
_cell.angle_beta   90.00
_cell.angle_gamma   90.00
#
_symmetry.space_group_name_H-M   'P 1'
#
loop_
_entity.id
_entity.type
_entity.pdbx_description
1 polymer ?
#
loop_
_entity_poly.entity_id
_entity_poly.type
_entity_poly.pdbx_seq_one_letter_code
_entity_poly.pdbx_strand_id
1 'polypeptide(L)'
;MENFVCQHCEYQVINTGNMGVKNRNHCPRCLWSKHVDEQTAGDRAASCQGLMMPIGLSFKKSPPNKYGKVNHGELMLVHRCKKCDKISINRIAGDDDGKEIVKVFNTSLTMNPAQKATLQKMLITILEEKDQAEIEQQIFGNY
;
A
#
# COMPACT_ATOMS: atom_id res chain seq x y z
N MET A 1 -8.43 -8.05 -14.42
CA MET A 1 -7.26 -7.16 -14.36
C MET A 1 -6.26 -7.58 -15.42
N GLU A 2 -5.57 -6.65 -16.07
CA GLU A 2 -4.73 -6.90 -17.25
C GLU A 2 -3.26 -7.02 -16.88
N ASN A 3 -2.51 -7.75 -17.72
CA ASN A 3 -1.05 -7.78 -17.65
C ASN A 3 -0.51 -6.38 -17.93
N PHE A 4 0.57 -5.98 -17.24
CA PHE A 4 1.20 -4.69 -17.50
C PHE A 4 2.71 -4.73 -17.25
N VAL A 5 3.44 -3.79 -17.85
CA VAL A 5 4.86 -3.57 -17.59
C VAL A 5 5.00 -2.46 -16.55
N CYS A 6 5.71 -2.74 -15.45
CA CYS A 6 5.97 -1.73 -14.44
C CYS A 6 6.81 -0.60 -15.01
N GLN A 7 6.32 0.63 -14.97
CA GLN A 7 7.05 1.81 -15.47
C GLN A 7 8.22 2.26 -14.56
N HIS A 8 8.41 1.61 -13.41
CA HIS A 8 9.52 1.90 -12.48
C HIS A 8 10.66 0.87 -12.59
N CYS A 9 10.35 -0.43 -12.61
CA CYS A 9 11.37 -1.50 -12.64
C CYS A 9 11.29 -2.42 -13.86
N GLU A 10 10.44 -2.09 -14.84
CA GLU A 10 10.27 -2.80 -16.11
C GLU A 10 9.79 -4.26 -15.99
N TYR A 11 9.46 -4.71 -14.78
CA TYR A 11 8.96 -6.06 -14.55
C TYR A 11 7.60 -6.27 -15.24
N GLN A 12 7.48 -7.38 -15.97
CA GLN A 12 6.24 -7.83 -16.59
C GLN A 12 5.35 -8.48 -15.53
N VAL A 13 4.29 -7.77 -15.14
CA VAL A 13 3.29 -8.26 -14.21
C VAL A 13 2.27 -9.09 -14.99
N ILE A 14 2.30 -10.40 -14.75
CA ILE A 14 1.35 -11.35 -15.32
C ILE A 14 0.26 -11.61 -14.28
N ASN A 15 -0.99 -11.38 -14.65
CA ASN A 15 -2.12 -11.69 -13.79
C ASN A 15 -2.42 -13.20 -13.86
N THR A 16 -2.14 -13.92 -12.78
CA THR A 16 -2.41 -15.36 -12.65
C THR A 16 -3.78 -15.67 -12.03
N GLY A 17 -4.57 -14.65 -11.67
CA GLY A 17 -5.91 -14.81 -11.08
C GLY A 17 -5.93 -15.16 -9.58
N ASN A 18 -4.82 -15.64 -9.01
CA ASN A 18 -4.74 -16.16 -7.64
C ASN A 18 -4.05 -15.20 -6.65
N MET A 19 -4.30 -13.90 -6.76
CA MET A 19 -3.59 -12.87 -5.96
C MET A 19 -4.36 -12.42 -4.71
N GLY A 20 -5.60 -12.89 -4.50
CA GLY A 20 -6.45 -12.49 -3.36
C GLY A 20 -7.01 -11.06 -3.43
N VAL A 21 -6.68 -10.28 -4.46
CA VAL A 21 -7.18 -8.91 -4.69
C VAL A 21 -7.86 -8.78 -6.05
N LYS A 22 -8.98 -8.03 -6.10
CA LYS A 22 -9.77 -7.84 -7.33
C LYS A 22 -9.06 -6.96 -8.36
N ASN A 23 -8.44 -5.88 -7.88
CA ASN A 23 -7.68 -4.93 -8.68
C ASN A 23 -6.34 -4.68 -7.97
N ARG A 24 -5.25 -5.18 -8.53
CA ARG A 24 -3.88 -4.76 -8.17
C ARG A 24 -3.60 -3.42 -8.85
N ASN A 25 -2.94 -2.52 -8.12
CA ASN A 25 -2.56 -1.20 -8.64
C ASN A 25 -1.04 -0.99 -8.62
N HIS A 26 -0.27 -1.92 -8.05
CA HIS A 26 1.18 -1.83 -7.91
C HIS A 26 1.90 -3.09 -8.42
N CYS A 27 3.16 -2.93 -8.76
CA CYS A 27 4.04 -4.03 -9.13
C CYS A 27 4.34 -4.91 -7.90
N PRO A 28 4.20 -6.25 -7.96
CA PRO A 28 4.50 -7.12 -6.82
C PRO A 28 5.99 -7.12 -6.42
N ARG A 29 6.89 -6.79 -7.36
CA ARG A 29 8.35 -6.82 -7.12
C ARG A 29 8.96 -5.53 -6.59
N CYS A 30 8.35 -4.38 -6.85
CA CYS A 30 8.92 -3.10 -6.38
C CYS A 30 7.89 -2.23 -5.66
N LEU A 31 6.62 -2.63 -5.65
CA LEU A 31 5.53 -1.96 -4.98
C LEU A 31 5.21 -0.56 -5.50
N TRP A 32 5.78 -0.16 -6.64
CA TRP A 32 5.39 1.07 -7.32
C TRP A 32 4.09 0.90 -8.08
N SER A 33 3.28 1.96 -8.05
CA SER A 33 1.99 2.05 -8.72
C SER A 33 2.00 3.14 -9.80
N LYS A 34 0.94 3.21 -10.59
CA LYS A 34 0.66 4.29 -11.53
C LYS A 34 -0.64 4.96 -11.11
N HIS A 35 -0.66 6.29 -11.10
CA HIS A 35 -1.85 7.06 -10.76
C HIS A 35 -2.85 6.98 -11.91
N VAL A 36 -3.67 5.93 -11.88
CA VAL A 36 -4.74 5.68 -12.85
C VAL A 36 -6.12 5.94 -12.27
N ASP A 37 -6.30 5.83 -10.95
CA ASP A 37 -7.60 6.03 -10.29
C ASP A 37 -7.80 7.49 -9.86
N GLU A 38 -8.97 8.08 -10.19
CA GLU A 38 -9.29 9.48 -9.85
C GLU A 38 -10.14 9.58 -8.58
N GLN A 39 -11.36 9.06 -8.57
CA GLN A 39 -12.28 9.21 -7.43
C GLN A 39 -12.46 7.91 -6.67
N THR A 40 -12.52 6.79 -7.37
CA THR A 40 -12.80 5.48 -6.80
C THR A 40 -11.79 4.45 -7.29
N ALA A 41 -11.45 3.50 -6.41
CA ALA A 41 -10.48 2.46 -6.75
C ALA A 41 -10.98 1.63 -7.95
N GLY A 42 -10.17 1.61 -9.02
CA GLY A 42 -10.47 0.94 -10.27
C GLY A 42 -11.26 1.74 -11.30
N ASP A 43 -11.58 3.03 -11.09
CA ASP A 43 -12.24 3.86 -12.11
C ASP A 43 -11.35 4.19 -13.31
N ARG A 44 -10.02 4.09 -13.13
CA ARG A 44 -9.01 4.36 -14.17
C ARG A 44 -9.19 5.72 -14.88
N ALA A 45 -9.75 6.71 -14.18
CA ALA A 45 -10.13 8.01 -14.76
C ALA A 45 -9.06 9.10 -14.61
N ALA A 46 -7.91 8.83 -13.97
CA ALA A 46 -6.91 9.85 -13.67
C ALA A 46 -6.13 10.28 -14.92
N SER A 47 -6.16 11.59 -15.21
CA SER A 47 -5.36 12.20 -16.29
C SER A 47 -3.89 12.37 -15.92
N CYS A 48 -3.56 12.32 -14.62
CA CYS A 48 -2.20 12.55 -14.13
C CYS A 48 -1.20 11.52 -14.66
N GLN A 49 -1.56 10.23 -14.56
CA GLN A 49 -0.77 9.06 -15.00
C GLN A 49 0.65 8.95 -14.43
N GLY A 50 0.98 9.77 -13.41
CA GLY A 50 2.30 9.79 -12.78
C GLY A 50 2.59 8.52 -11.97
N LEU A 51 3.87 8.18 -11.86
CA LEU A 51 4.32 7.13 -10.96
C LEU A 51 3.95 7.45 -9.51
N MET A 52 3.45 6.45 -8.79
CA MET A 52 3.17 6.55 -7.37
C MET A 52 4.18 5.70 -6.60
N MET A 53 4.95 6.37 -5.75
CA MET A 53 5.95 5.73 -4.90
C MET A 53 5.30 5.17 -3.64
N PRO A 54 5.68 3.95 -3.19
CA PRO A 54 5.30 3.49 -1.86
C PRO A 54 6.03 4.35 -0.82
N ILE A 55 5.30 4.91 0.13
CA ILE A 55 5.84 5.81 1.17
C ILE A 55 5.74 5.24 2.58
N GLY A 56 5.02 4.14 2.76
CA GLY A 56 4.88 3.47 4.06
C GLY A 56 3.73 2.48 4.08
N LEU A 57 3.51 1.90 5.25
CA LEU A 57 2.42 0.97 5.51
C LEU A 57 1.39 1.61 6.45
N SER A 58 0.15 1.14 6.36
CA SER A 58 -0.93 1.50 7.27
C SER A 58 -1.77 0.27 7.51
N PHE A 59 -2.44 0.25 8.65
CA PHE A 59 -3.54 -0.68 8.88
C PHE A 59 -4.84 -0.13 8.28
N LYS A 60 -5.65 -1.01 7.69
CA LYS A 60 -7.00 -0.65 7.27
C LYS A 60 -7.84 -0.36 8.51
N LYS A 61 -8.26 0.89 8.65
CA LYS A 61 -9.19 1.28 9.71
C LYS A 61 -10.47 0.46 9.57
N SER A 62 -10.74 -0.33 10.60
CA SER A 62 -11.99 -1.08 10.76
C SER A 62 -12.68 -0.55 12.01
N PRO A 63 -14.02 -0.36 11.98
CA PRO A 63 -14.76 -0.03 13.19
C PRO A 63 -14.47 -1.06 14.29
N PRO A 64 -14.52 -0.66 15.58
CA PRO A 64 -14.52 -1.63 16.66
C PRO A 64 -15.59 -2.67 16.39
N ASN A 65 -15.28 -3.94 16.66
CA ASN A 65 -16.31 -4.97 16.57
C ASN A 65 -17.39 -4.73 17.65
N LYS A 66 -18.46 -5.52 17.64
CA LYS A 66 -19.57 -5.43 18.63
C LYS A 66 -19.14 -5.57 20.10
N TYR A 67 -17.89 -5.94 20.36
CA TYR A 67 -17.29 -6.06 21.70
C TYR A 67 -16.29 -4.93 22.02
N GLY A 68 -16.23 -3.89 21.19
CA GLY A 68 -15.32 -2.75 21.38
C GLY A 68 -13.86 -3.04 21.05
N LYS A 69 -13.52 -4.24 20.54
CA LYS A 69 -12.16 -4.57 20.15
C LYS A 69 -11.85 -4.00 18.77
N VAL A 70 -10.84 -3.14 18.71
CA VAL A 70 -10.20 -2.71 17.47
C VAL A 70 -9.25 -3.82 17.04
N ASN A 71 -9.51 -4.42 15.88
CA ASN A 71 -8.51 -5.28 15.24
C ASN A 71 -7.59 -4.39 14.41
N HIS A 72 -6.30 -4.73 14.35
CA HIS A 72 -5.32 -4.03 13.53
C HIS A 72 -5.70 -4.05 12.04
N GLY A 73 -6.66 -4.87 11.61
CA GLY A 73 -7.18 -4.80 10.24
C GLY A 73 -6.15 -5.26 9.21
N GLU A 74 -6.54 -5.21 7.94
CA GLU A 74 -5.68 -5.65 6.83
C GLU A 74 -4.49 -4.68 6.67
N LEU A 75 -3.28 -5.20 6.48
CA LEU A 75 -2.10 -4.40 6.12
C LEU A 75 -2.28 -3.77 4.72
N MET A 76 -2.00 -2.48 4.62
CA MET A 76 -2.19 -1.65 3.43
C MET A 76 -0.90 -0.94 3.05
N LEU A 77 -0.68 -0.76 1.75
CA LEU A 77 0.42 -0.01 1.18
C LEU A 77 0.00 1.43 0.86
N VAL A 78 0.70 2.40 1.44
CA VAL A 78 0.45 3.84 1.23
C VAL A 78 1.34 4.33 0.10
N HIS A 79 0.73 4.96 -0.89
CA HIS A 79 1.42 5.51 -2.06
C HIS A 79 1.24 7.01 -2.17
N ARG A 80 2.25 7.70 -2.71
CA ARG A 80 2.19 9.12 -3.11
C ARG A 80 2.51 9.28 -4.58
N CYS A 81 1.67 9.99 -5.32
CA CYS A 81 1.96 10.35 -6.71
C CYS A 81 3.12 11.34 -6.76
N LYS A 82 4.16 11.04 -7.55
CA LYS A 82 5.32 11.95 -7.72
C LYS A 82 5.04 13.18 -8.58
N LYS A 83 3.86 13.27 -9.19
CA LYS A 83 3.48 14.37 -10.10
C LYS A 83 2.48 15.34 -9.49
N CYS A 84 1.52 14.86 -8.71
CA CYS A 84 0.47 15.68 -8.11
C CYS A 84 0.29 15.49 -6.59
N ASP A 85 1.20 14.75 -5.94
CA ASP A 85 1.21 14.47 -4.49
C ASP A 85 -0.01 13.75 -3.90
N LYS A 86 -0.98 13.33 -4.74
CA LYS A 86 -2.14 12.56 -4.31
C LYS A 86 -1.73 11.27 -3.59
N ILE A 87 -2.43 10.97 -2.50
CA ILE A 87 -2.22 9.78 -1.68
C ILE A 87 -3.25 8.72 -2.02
N SER A 88 -2.82 7.46 -2.09
CA SER A 88 -3.70 6.30 -2.24
C SER A 88 -3.25 5.18 -1.31
N ILE A 89 -4.21 4.45 -0.74
CA ILE A 89 -3.95 3.23 0.04
C ILE A 89 -4.46 2.02 -0.75
N ASN A 90 -3.59 1.03 -0.94
CA ASN A 90 -3.90 -0.17 -1.71
C ASN A 90 -3.68 -1.41 -0.83
N ARG A 91 -4.50 -2.45 -1.05
CA ARG A 91 -4.28 -3.74 -0.35
C ARG A 91 -3.00 -4.38 -0.86
N ILE A 92 -2.28 -5.04 0.04
CA ILE A 92 -1.18 -5.94 -0.31
C ILE A 92 -1.79 -7.24 -0.85
N ALA A 93 -1.22 -7.74 -1.94
CA ALA A 93 -1.60 -9.00 -2.57
C ALA A 93 -0.71 -10.16 -2.05
N GLY A 94 -1.20 -11.40 -2.14
CA GLY A 94 -0.49 -12.56 -1.57
C GLY A 94 0.84 -12.90 -2.26
N ASP A 95 1.07 -12.41 -3.46
CA ASP A 95 2.30 -12.58 -4.27
C ASP A 95 3.18 -11.31 -4.29
N ASP A 96 2.87 -10.32 -3.45
CA ASP A 96 3.78 -9.17 -3.26
C ASP A 96 5.05 -9.61 -2.52
N ASP A 97 6.20 -9.04 -2.90
CA ASP A 97 7.47 -9.38 -2.30
C ASP A 97 7.56 -8.86 -0.85
N GLY A 98 7.48 -9.79 0.11
CA GLY A 98 7.57 -9.49 1.53
C GLY A 98 8.82 -8.70 1.95
N LYS A 99 9.96 -8.91 1.30
CA LYS A 99 11.20 -8.16 1.60
C LYS A 99 11.08 -6.71 1.17
N GLU A 100 10.48 -6.45 0.01
CA GLU A 100 10.24 -5.07 -0.43
C GLU A 100 9.17 -4.38 0.43
N ILE A 101 8.19 -5.11 0.95
CA ILE A 101 7.22 -4.54 1.92
C ILE A 101 7.94 -4.10 3.20
N VAL A 102 8.80 -4.96 3.77
CA VAL A 102 9.60 -4.62 4.96
C VAL A 102 10.54 -3.43 4.69
N LYS A 103 11.12 -3.35 3.50
CA LYS A 103 11.96 -2.21 3.10
C LYS A 103 11.18 -0.90 3.02
N VAL A 104 9.95 -0.93 2.51
CA VAL A 104 9.04 0.24 2.52
C VAL A 104 8.74 0.66 3.96
N PHE A 105 8.44 -0.29 4.85
CA PHE A 105 8.24 -0.03 6.28
C PHE A 105 9.46 0.65 6.90
N ASN A 106 10.64 0.06 6.79
CA ASN A 106 11.88 0.58 7.35
C ASN A 106 12.19 1.99 6.82
N THR A 107 11.98 2.23 5.53
CA THR A 107 12.15 3.57 4.93
C THR A 107 11.18 4.57 5.54
N SER A 108 9.92 4.17 5.79
CA SER A 108 8.88 5.03 6.36
C SER A 108 9.13 5.43 7.82
N LEU A 109 10.00 4.71 8.55
CA LEU A 109 10.40 5.09 9.91
C LEU A 109 11.14 6.44 9.94
N THR A 110 11.83 6.79 8.85
CA THR A 110 12.55 8.06 8.69
C THR A 110 11.63 9.23 8.28
N MET A 111 10.33 8.98 8.08
CA MET A 111 9.36 10.01 7.69
C MET A 111 9.23 11.07 8.78
N ASN A 112 9.32 12.34 8.38
CA ASN A 112 9.29 13.42 9.36
C ASN A 112 7.90 13.57 10.02
N PRO A 113 7.83 14.13 11.25
CA PRO A 113 6.56 14.26 11.97
C PRO A 113 5.49 15.09 11.24
N ALA A 114 5.87 16.12 10.48
CA ALA A 114 4.93 16.96 9.74
C ALA A 114 4.24 16.19 8.59
N GLN A 115 4.97 15.30 7.91
CA GLN A 115 4.43 14.41 6.90
C GLN A 115 3.48 13.39 7.53
N LYS A 116 3.87 12.75 8.63
CA LYS A 116 2.99 11.83 9.39
C LYS A 116 1.70 12.53 9.84
N ALA A 117 1.79 13.74 10.37
CA ALA A 117 0.63 14.54 10.78
C ALA A 117 -0.29 14.89 9.60
N THR A 118 0.27 15.14 8.41
CA THR A 118 -0.51 15.39 7.19
C THR A 118 -1.30 14.15 6.78
N LEU A 119 -0.66 12.98 6.78
CA LEU A 119 -1.33 11.71 6.48
C LEU A 119 -2.41 11.37 7.52
N GLN A 120 -2.15 11.67 8.80
CA GLN A 120 -3.10 11.44 9.87
C GLN A 120 -4.38 12.27 9.71
N LYS A 121 -4.28 13.52 9.23
CA LYS A 121 -5.44 14.36 8.86
C LYS A 121 -6.27 13.75 7.73
N MET A 122 -5.63 12.97 6.85
CA MET A 122 -6.30 12.17 5.81
C MET A 122 -6.79 10.81 6.33
N LEU A 123 -6.80 10.62 7.65
CA LEU A 123 -7.17 9.37 8.33
C LEU A 123 -6.25 8.18 8.01
N ILE A 124 -5.02 8.43 7.55
CA ILE A 124 -3.99 7.41 7.29
C ILE A 124 -2.95 7.48 8.40
N THR A 125 -2.78 6.39 9.15
CA THR A 125 -1.76 6.30 10.19
C THR A 125 -0.62 5.43 9.68
N ILE A 126 0.54 6.04 9.48
CA ILE A 126 1.76 5.30 9.11
C ILE A 126 2.21 4.43 10.29
N LEU A 127 2.49 3.16 10.02
CA LEU A 127 2.98 2.22 11.02
C LEU A 127 4.37 2.59 11.52
N GLU A 128 4.65 2.25 12.77
CA GLU A 128 5.89 2.59 13.47
C GLU A 128 6.59 1.33 14.00
N GLU A 129 7.77 1.46 14.60
CA GLU A 129 8.57 0.33 15.10
C GLU A 129 7.79 -0.64 15.99
N LYS A 130 6.89 -0.11 16.83
CA LYS A 130 6.00 -0.90 17.70
C LYS A 130 5.08 -1.88 16.94
N ASP A 131 4.84 -1.63 15.66
CA ASP A 131 3.93 -2.42 14.82
C ASP A 131 4.69 -3.52 14.03
N GLN A 132 6.02 -3.59 14.13
CA GLN A 132 6.85 -4.51 13.35
C GLN A 132 6.45 -5.98 13.50
N ALA A 133 6.18 -6.45 14.72
CA ALA A 133 5.81 -7.84 14.97
C ALA A 133 4.50 -8.23 14.24
N GLU A 134 3.52 -7.34 14.23
CA GLU A 134 2.24 -7.56 13.51
C GLU A 134 2.46 -7.55 11.99
N ILE A 135 3.32 -6.66 11.49
CA ILE A 135 3.69 -6.61 10.06
C ILE A 135 4.33 -7.93 9.63
N GLU A 136 5.33 -8.41 10.38
CA GLU A 136 6.01 -9.68 10.10
C GLU A 136 5.04 -10.87 10.16
N GLN A 137 4.12 -10.89 11.13
CA GLN A 137 3.09 -11.92 11.24
C GLN A 137 2.17 -11.93 10.01
N GLN A 138 1.69 -10.77 9.55
CA GLN A 138 0.79 -10.70 8.39
C GLN A 138 1.50 -11.00 7.05
N ILE A 139 2.80 -10.72 6.93
CA ILE A 139 3.57 -10.97 5.70
C ILE A 139 4.08 -12.41 5.63
N PHE A 140 4.60 -12.96 6.73
CA PHE A 140 5.32 -14.24 6.74
C PHE A 140 4.57 -15.37 7.44
N GLY A 141 3.50 -15.09 8.20
CA GLY A 141 2.66 -16.10 8.85
C GLY A 141 3.27 -16.80 10.07
N ASN A 142 4.36 -16.27 10.65
CA ASN A 142 4.99 -16.89 11.82
C ASN A 142 4.26 -16.51 13.11
N TYR A 143 3.59 -17.48 13.74
CA TYR A 143 3.71 -17.91 15.16
C TYR A 143 2.86 -19.17 15.39
#